data_AF-A0A377ERC7-F1
#
_entry.id   AF-A0A377ERC7-F1
#
_cell.length_a   1.000
_cell.length_b   1.000
_cell.length_c   1.000
_cell.angle_alpha   90.00
_cell.angle_beta   90.00
_cell.angle_gamma   90.00
#
_symmetry.space_group_name_H-M   'P 1'
#
loop_
_entity.id
_entity.type
_entity.pdbx_description
1 polymer ?
#
loop_
_entity_poly.entity_id
_entity_poly.type
_entity_poly.pdbx_seq_one_letter_code
_entity_poly.pdbx_strand_id
1 'polypeptide(L)'
;MNISEQQLNNMMSAVTTALQPLIRALPVTPVEWADQNYYLPKESSYGEGEWKTLPFQIAIMNSMGNDQIRTVNLIKSARVGYTKMLLGWSGILLSINPETVCFFSPRILPLKIL
;
A
#
# COMPACT_ATOMS: atom_id res chain seq x y z
N MET A 1 41.83 -9.39 -30.99
CA MET A 1 40.63 -10.00 -30.40
C MET A 1 39.56 -8.91 -30.46
N ASN A 2 38.61 -9.01 -31.39
CA ASN A 2 37.63 -7.93 -31.64
C ASN A 2 36.27 -8.39 -31.12
N ILE A 3 35.69 -7.63 -30.19
CA ILE A 3 34.37 -7.93 -29.61
C ILE A 3 33.30 -7.58 -30.66
N SER A 4 32.34 -8.48 -30.89
CA SER A 4 31.25 -8.22 -31.84
C SER A 4 30.17 -7.31 -31.24
N GLU A 5 29.44 -6.58 -32.08
CA GLU A 5 28.32 -5.73 -31.62
C GLU A 5 27.25 -6.51 -30.86
N GLN A 6 27.00 -7.77 -31.25
CA GLN A 6 26.08 -8.64 -30.52
C GLN A 6 26.57 -8.96 -29.10
N GLN A 7 27.88 -9.16 -28.92
CA GLN A 7 28.46 -9.40 -27.59
C GLN A 7 28.33 -8.15 -26.70
N LEU A 8 28.52 -6.96 -27.27
CA LEU A 8 28.30 -5.70 -26.54
C LEU A 8 26.84 -5.52 -26.13
N ASN A 9 25.89 -5.79 -27.03
CA ASN A 9 24.46 -5.66 -26.73
C ASN A 9 24.00 -6.64 -25.64
N ASN A 10 24.50 -7.88 -25.69
CA ASN A 10 24.20 -8.88 -24.67
C ASN A 10 24.78 -8.49 -23.31
N MET A 11 25.99 -7.91 -23.30
CA MET A 11 26.63 -7.43 -22.08
C MET A 11 25.86 -6.24 -21.48
N MET A 12 25.44 -5.28 -22.30
CA MET A 12 24.58 -4.16 -21.90
C MET A 12 23.25 -4.63 -21.30
N SER A 13 22.59 -5.61 -21.94
CA SER A 13 21.33 -6.18 -21.45
C SER A 13 21.50 -6.91 -20.11
N ALA A 14 22.56 -7.71 -19.99
CA ALA A 14 22.88 -8.43 -18.75
C ALA A 14 23.20 -7.46 -17.60
N VAL A 15 23.99 -6.43 -17.86
CA VAL A 15 24.32 -5.38 -16.87
C VAL A 15 23.06 -4.62 -16.46
N THR A 16 22.22 -4.22 -17.41
CA THR A 16 20.97 -3.51 -17.11
C THR A 16 20.05 -4.36 -16.23
N THR A 17 19.88 -5.65 -16.56
CA THR A 17 19.07 -6.59 -15.77
C THR A 17 19.66 -6.82 -14.39
N ALA A 18 20.98 -6.94 -14.28
CA ALA A 18 21.67 -7.10 -13.00
C ALA A 18 21.58 -5.86 -12.10
N LEU A 19 21.47 -4.68 -12.68
CA LEU A 19 21.34 -3.41 -11.94
C LEU A 19 19.88 -3.06 -11.59
N GLN A 20 18.88 -3.66 -12.25
CA GLN A 20 17.46 -3.40 -11.95
C GLN A 20 17.08 -3.53 -10.46
N PRO A 21 17.53 -4.55 -9.70
CA PRO A 21 17.21 -4.67 -8.28
C PRO A 21 17.78 -3.57 -7.39
N LEU A 22 18.82 -2.86 -7.86
CA LEU A 22 19.43 -1.74 -7.13
C LEU A 22 18.61 -0.46 -7.28
N ILE A 23 17.71 -0.40 -8.26
CA ILE A 23 16.80 0.73 -8.46
C ILE A 23 15.65 0.56 -7.47
N ARG A 24 15.77 1.23 -6.31
CA ARG A 24 14.67 1.34 -5.35
C ARG A 24 13.74 2.46 -5.78
N ALA A 25 12.45 2.17 -5.94
CA ALA A 25 11.45 3.20 -6.19
C ALA A 25 11.47 4.23 -5.05
N LEU A 26 11.28 5.50 -5.40
CA LEU A 26 11.20 6.59 -4.42
C LEU A 26 10.10 6.29 -3.40
N PRO A 27 10.32 6.57 -2.11
CA PRO A 27 9.30 6.34 -1.09
C PRO A 27 8.13 7.29 -1.34
N VAL A 28 7.03 6.74 -1.85
CA VAL A 28 5.74 7.43 -1.95
C VAL A 28 5.01 7.34 -0.61
N THR A 29 4.28 8.38 -0.25
CA THR A 29 3.46 8.31 0.96
C THR A 29 2.28 7.35 0.76
N PRO A 30 1.73 6.74 1.84
CA PRO A 30 0.55 5.88 1.74
C PRO A 30 -0.64 6.54 1.05
N VAL A 31 -0.80 7.83 1.26
CA VAL A 31 -1.88 8.62 0.66
C VAL A 31 -1.68 8.80 -0.83
N GLU A 32 -0.48 9.18 -1.26
CA GLU A 32 -0.16 9.35 -2.69
C GLU A 32 -0.31 8.02 -3.43
N TRP A 33 0.18 6.93 -2.84
CA TRP A 33 0.04 5.61 -3.46
C TRP A 33 -1.43 5.19 -3.56
N ALA A 34 -2.22 5.39 -2.51
CA ALA A 34 -3.63 5.01 -2.51
C ALA A 34 -4.44 5.84 -3.51
N ASP A 35 -4.24 7.15 -3.56
CA ASP A 35 -4.92 8.02 -4.53
C ASP A 35 -4.57 7.69 -5.99
N GLN A 36 -3.40 7.07 -6.26
CA GLN A 36 -2.96 6.70 -7.61
C GLN A 36 -3.32 5.26 -8.02
N ASN A 37 -3.33 4.33 -7.08
CA ASN A 37 -3.36 2.89 -7.37
C ASN A 37 -4.56 2.15 -6.76
N TYR A 38 -5.23 2.74 -5.77
CA TYR A 38 -6.28 2.04 -5.04
C TYR A 38 -7.65 2.24 -5.68
N TYR A 39 -8.21 1.17 -6.24
CA TYR A 39 -9.55 1.15 -6.81
C TYR A 39 -10.56 0.55 -5.84
N LEU A 40 -11.74 1.18 -5.73
CA LEU A 40 -12.85 0.71 -4.92
C LEU A 40 -13.79 -0.18 -5.76
N PRO A 41 -13.83 -1.49 -5.51
CA PRO A 41 -14.71 -2.39 -6.25
C PRO A 41 -16.17 -2.15 -5.87
N LYS A 42 -17.05 -2.29 -6.86
CA LYS A 42 -18.49 -2.02 -6.76
C LYS A 42 -19.22 -2.90 -5.76
N GLU A 43 -18.76 -4.14 -5.60
CA GLU A 43 -19.42 -5.16 -4.79
C GLU A 43 -19.28 -4.89 -3.29
N SER A 44 -18.17 -4.27 -2.88
CA SER A 44 -17.83 -4.05 -1.46
C SER A 44 -17.75 -2.58 -1.07
N SER A 45 -18.15 -1.67 -1.95
CA SER A 45 -18.05 -0.22 -1.74
C SER A 45 -19.37 0.45 -2.10
N TYR A 46 -19.79 1.42 -1.28
CA TYR A 46 -21.00 2.21 -1.56
C TYR A 46 -20.82 3.14 -2.78
N GLY A 47 -19.58 3.52 -3.08
CA GLY A 47 -19.20 4.23 -4.30
C GLY A 47 -18.18 3.40 -5.07
N GLU A 48 -18.39 3.30 -6.38
CA GLU A 48 -17.47 2.70 -7.35
C GLU A 48 -16.51 3.79 -7.84
N GLY A 49 -15.22 3.46 -8.00
CA GLY A 49 -14.24 4.35 -8.61
C GLY A 49 -12.89 4.39 -7.91
N GLU A 50 -12.10 5.38 -8.29
CA GLU A 50 -10.78 5.65 -7.72
C GLU A 50 -10.91 6.09 -6.26
N TRP A 51 -10.03 5.58 -5.41
CA TRP A 51 -9.93 6.04 -4.04
C TRP A 51 -9.53 7.51 -4.02
N LYS A 52 -10.27 8.31 -3.25
CA LYS A 52 -9.87 9.68 -2.92
C LYS A 52 -9.80 9.86 -1.42
N THR A 53 -8.59 10.12 -0.93
CA THR A 53 -8.35 10.31 0.49
C THR A 53 -9.03 11.59 0.98
N LEU A 54 -9.88 11.47 2.00
CA LEU A 54 -10.53 12.62 2.64
C LEU A 54 -9.51 13.38 3.51
N PRO A 55 -9.66 14.71 3.72
CA PRO A 55 -8.66 15.52 4.43
C PRO A 55 -8.25 14.98 5.81
N PHE A 56 -9.20 14.46 6.59
CA PHE A 56 -8.91 13.90 7.93
C PHE A 56 -8.19 12.55 7.86
N GLN A 57 -8.33 11.80 6.76
CA GLN A 57 -7.73 10.48 6.57
C GLN A 57 -6.24 10.59 6.25
N ILE A 58 -5.80 11.73 5.67
CA ILE A 58 -4.42 11.98 5.26
C ILE A 58 -3.45 11.76 6.42
N ALA A 59 -3.68 12.43 7.55
CA ALA A 59 -2.80 12.34 8.71
C ALA A 59 -2.77 10.91 9.28
N ILE A 60 -3.91 10.23 9.31
CA ILE A 60 -4.04 8.87 9.84
C ILE A 60 -3.28 7.87 8.96
N MET A 61 -3.49 7.91 7.63
CA MET A 61 -2.82 7.02 6.68
C MET A 61 -1.31 7.25 6.64
N ASN A 62 -0.86 8.51 6.63
CA ASN A 62 0.56 8.82 6.68
C ASN A 62 1.20 8.42 8.01
N SER A 63 0.46 8.50 9.12
CA SER A 63 0.95 8.00 10.41
C SER A 63 1.14 6.49 10.41
N MET A 64 0.25 5.73 9.73
CA MET A 64 0.38 4.27 9.61
C MET A 64 1.58 3.86 8.75
N GLY A 65 1.96 4.64 7.74
CA GLY A 65 3.12 4.35 6.88
C GLY A 65 4.45 4.95 7.36
N ASN A 66 4.46 5.62 8.51
CA ASN A 66 5.68 6.23 9.05
C ASN A 66 6.42 5.23 9.93
N ASP A 67 7.67 4.91 9.55
CA ASP A 67 8.54 3.98 10.28
C ASP A 67 8.86 4.42 11.72
N GLN A 68 8.79 5.72 12.00
CA GLN A 68 8.99 6.26 13.36
C GLN A 68 7.81 5.98 14.30
N ILE A 69 6.65 5.57 13.78
CA ILE A 69 5.42 5.38 14.55
C ILE A 69 5.13 3.89 14.69
N ARG A 70 5.36 3.34 15.89
CA ARG A 70 5.11 1.91 16.16
C ARG A 70 3.64 1.57 16.32
N THR A 71 2.82 2.49 16.83
CA THR A 71 1.41 2.21 17.15
C THR A 71 0.55 3.45 16.93
N VAL A 72 -0.54 3.28 16.18
CA VAL A 72 -1.53 4.32 15.92
C VAL A 72 -2.84 3.91 16.59
N ASN A 73 -3.27 4.65 17.61
CA ASN A 73 -4.54 4.44 18.28
C ASN A 73 -5.57 5.44 17.75
N LEU A 74 -6.72 4.95 17.29
CA LEU A 74 -7.75 5.79 16.70
C LEU A 74 -9.14 5.44 17.25
N ILE A 75 -9.86 6.45 17.74
CA ILE A 75 -11.29 6.34 18.02
C ILE A 75 -12.02 6.84 16.78
N LYS A 76 -12.92 6.02 16.23
CA LYS A 76 -13.61 6.32 14.97
C LYS A 76 -15.10 6.02 15.02
N SER A 77 -15.87 6.87 14.34
CA SER A 77 -17.31 6.68 14.12
C SER A 77 -17.59 5.55 13.11
N ALA A 78 -18.84 5.11 13.06
CA ALA A 78 -19.28 4.15 12.05
C ALA A 78 -19.17 4.74 10.63
N ARG A 79 -18.91 3.88 9.64
CA ARG A 79 -18.94 4.20 8.18
C ARG A 79 -17.99 5.30 7.67
N VAL A 80 -16.95 5.67 8.41
CA VAL A 80 -15.93 6.65 7.97
C VAL A 80 -14.89 6.13 6.95
N GLY A 81 -15.11 4.95 6.36
CA GLY A 81 -14.16 4.35 5.42
C GLY A 81 -12.91 3.71 6.03
N TYR A 82 -12.89 3.44 7.35
CA TYR A 82 -11.71 2.91 8.06
C TYR A 82 -11.13 1.63 7.47
N THR A 83 -11.98 0.64 7.17
CA THR A 83 -11.54 -0.61 6.55
C THR A 83 -10.87 -0.38 5.20
N LYS A 84 -11.36 0.57 4.39
CA LYS A 84 -10.78 0.88 3.09
C LYS A 84 -9.43 1.59 3.25
N MET A 85 -9.26 2.45 4.25
CA MET A 85 -7.95 3.02 4.60
C MET A 85 -6.93 1.95 4.96
N LEU A 86 -7.32 0.95 5.77
CA LEU A 86 -6.45 -0.16 6.15
C LEU A 86 -6.02 -1.00 4.94
N LEU A 87 -6.95 -1.25 4.01
CA LEU A 87 -6.66 -1.98 2.78
C LEU A 87 -5.70 -1.19 1.87
N GLY A 88 -5.93 0.11 1.69
CA GLY A 88 -5.02 0.99 0.95
C GLY A 88 -3.60 1.00 1.53
N TRP A 89 -3.49 1.08 2.86
CA TRP A 89 -2.20 0.99 3.57
C TRP A 89 -1.52 -0.39 3.40
N SER A 90 -2.28 -1.48 3.48
CA SER A 90 -1.70 -2.81 3.23
C SER A 90 -1.20 -2.99 1.79
N GLY A 91 -1.85 -2.35 0.82
CA GLY A 91 -1.44 -2.39 -0.58
C GLY A 91 -0.07 -1.75 -0.81
N ILE A 92 0.17 -0.55 -0.26
CA ILE A 92 1.48 0.10 -0.36
C ILE A 92 2.57 -0.72 0.36
N LEU A 93 2.27 -1.29 1.53
CA LEU A 93 3.24 -2.12 2.25
C LEU A 93 3.70 -3.28 1.38
N LEU A 94 2.76 -4.09 0.87
CA LEU A 94 3.05 -5.22 -0.01
C LEU A 94 3.83 -4.81 -1.27
N SER A 95 3.57 -3.61 -1.80
CA SER A 95 4.28 -3.08 -2.97
C SER A 95 5.72 -2.69 -2.68
N ILE A 96 6.03 -2.21 -1.47
CA ILE A 96 7.39 -1.76 -1.10
C ILE A 96 8.24 -2.95 -0.67
N ASN A 97 7.71 -3.79 0.21
CA ASN A 97 8.33 -5.01 0.71
C ASN A 97 7.22 -5.99 1.08
N PRO A 98 7.28 -7.26 0.64
CA PRO A 98 6.29 -8.26 1.01
C PRO A 98 6.43 -8.66 2.50
N GLU A 99 6.04 -7.76 3.39
CA GLU A 99 5.92 -7.99 4.83
C GLU A 99 4.57 -8.64 5.13
N THR A 100 4.52 -9.43 6.21
CA THR A 100 3.28 -10.09 6.63
C THR A 100 2.36 -9.11 7.35
N VAL A 101 1.20 -8.80 6.75
CA VAL A 101 0.13 -7.99 7.38
C VAL A 101 -0.95 -8.92 7.95
N CYS A 102 -1.30 -8.74 9.22
CA CYS A 102 -2.37 -9.48 9.88
C CYS A 102 -3.48 -8.53 10.35
N PHE A 103 -4.72 -8.81 9.96
CA PHE A 103 -5.90 -8.10 10.44
C PHE A 103 -6.61 -8.92 11.50
N PHE A 104 -6.65 -8.41 12.72
CA PHE A 104 -7.40 -9.02 13.82
C PHE A 104 -8.68 -8.23 14.08
N SER A 105 -9.81 -8.93 14.07
CA SER A 105 -11.11 -8.37 14.46
C SER A 105 -11.67 -9.19 15.62
N PRO A 106 -11.84 -8.62 16.81
CA PRO A 106 -12.56 -9.31 17.87
C PRO A 106 -14.03 -9.47 17.44
N ARG A 107 -14.54 -10.70 17.49
CA ARG A 107 -15.98 -10.93 17.35
C ARG A 107 -16.62 -10.65 18.70
N ILE A 108 -17.22 -9.47 18.84
CA ILE A 108 -18.16 -9.23 19.94
C ILE A 108 -19.41 -10.01 19.57
N LEU A 109 -19.55 -11.23 20.11
CA LEU A 109 -20.84 -11.92 20.10
C LEU A 109 -21.85 -10.98 20.75
N PRO A 110 -23.08 -10.86 20.22
CA PRO A 110 -24.10 -10.12 20.92
C PRO A 110 -24.22 -10.72 22.32
N LEU A 111 -23.91 -9.94 23.34
CA LEU A 111 -24.43 -10.19 24.67
C LEU A 111 -25.94 -10.19 24.50
N LYS A 112 -26.55 -11.38 24.44
CA LYS A 112 -27.99 -11.56 24.62
C LYS A 112 -28.29 -11.10 26.05
N ILE A 113 -28.45 -9.80 26.21
CA ILE A 113 -29.13 -9.22 27.37
C ILE A 113 -30.60 -9.22 26.96
N LEU A 114 -31.29 -10.25 27.45
CA LEU A 114 -32.75 -10.49 27.45
C LEU A 114 -33.40 -10.76 26.08
#